data_AF-A0AAN7M221-F1
#
_entry.id   AF-A0AAN7M221-F1
#
_cell.length_a   1.000
_cell.length_b   1.000
_cell.length_c   1.000
_cell.angle_alpha   90.00
_cell.angle_beta   90.00
_cell.angle_gamma   90.00
#
_symmetry.space_group_name_H-M   'P 1'
#
loop_
_entity.id
_entity.type
_entity.pdbx_description
1 polymer ?
#
loop_
_entity_poly.entity_id
_entity_poly.type
_entity_poly.pdbx_seq_one_letter_code
_entity_poly.pdbx_strand_id
1 'polypeptide(L)'
;MFLIAEPPLQRGDSVHLVGLSKSLRALSRKSIVTNSCAALNIGSTITPIYRAINSEVIVLDTDFGSDFSGVLTDERGQVQALWGRFNRQHTFTFHLKGRLNRQLAMGIPVYVISQVVEKIVPDEKGPTLLINGIKRAMPLVRILEVELLPRLLSKARNFGLSEEWVQVLVTKDPLRRQILRVKGCWAGSKAENILEHGDMILTINGEPVTCFQEVERACQALDNIENDNDGNLKMTIFRQGREIGVLVGTDVRDGSGTTRVVNWCGCIVQNPHPAVRALGFLPEEGHGVYVARCSPGSPVRRYGLSSLQWIVEVDGKPTPDLDAFVRMAEELEHGQFVRIRTVMLNGKPGVLTLKQDLHYWPTWELRFDPEAAIWRRKTIRGL
;
A
#
# COMPACT_ATOMS: atom_id res chain seq x y z
N MET A 1 -14.15 -23.02 5.90
CA MET A 1 -14.30 -21.83 6.76
C MET A 1 -15.48 -21.04 6.21
N PHE A 2 -16.57 -20.91 6.98
CA PHE A 2 -17.73 -20.14 6.54
C PHE A 2 -17.47 -18.67 6.88
N LEU A 3 -16.93 -17.95 5.90
CA LEU A 3 -16.75 -16.49 5.96
C LEU A 3 -18.11 -15.85 5.64
N ILE A 4 -18.57 -14.97 6.52
CA ILE A 4 -19.88 -14.32 6.35
C ILE A 4 -19.69 -12.81 6.34
N ALA A 5 -19.75 -12.25 5.13
CA ALA A 5 -19.69 -10.82 4.92
C ALA A 5 -21.03 -10.11 5.20
N GLU A 6 -22.16 -10.84 5.13
CA GLU A 6 -23.49 -10.27 5.30
C GLU A 6 -24.38 -11.08 6.27
N PRO A 7 -25.15 -10.40 7.14
CA PRO A 7 -25.21 -8.95 7.30
C PRO A 7 -23.92 -8.38 7.95
N PRO A 8 -23.53 -7.13 7.62
CA PRO A 8 -22.37 -6.51 8.24
C PRO A 8 -22.61 -6.25 9.73
N LEU A 9 -21.55 -6.34 10.53
CA LEU A 9 -21.60 -6.03 11.95
C LEU A 9 -22.08 -4.58 12.19
N GLN A 10 -22.88 -4.41 13.22
CA GLN A 10 -23.40 -3.13 13.68
C GLN A 10 -22.91 -2.81 15.09
N ARG A 11 -22.98 -1.53 15.44
CA ARG A 11 -22.71 -1.10 16.82
C ARG A 11 -23.75 -1.73 17.75
N GLY A 12 -23.26 -2.36 18.81
CA GLY A 12 -24.10 -3.09 19.79
C GLY A 12 -24.14 -4.60 19.55
N ASP A 13 -23.66 -5.09 18.40
CA ASP A 13 -23.62 -6.52 18.14
C ASP A 13 -22.68 -7.23 19.10
N SER A 14 -23.14 -8.37 19.60
CA SER A 14 -22.34 -9.27 20.43
C SER A 14 -21.49 -10.17 19.55
N VAL A 15 -20.19 -10.21 19.81
CA VAL A 15 -19.22 -11.04 19.08
C VAL A 15 -18.36 -11.86 20.05
N HIS A 16 -17.87 -13.00 19.56
CA HIS A 16 -16.87 -13.79 20.27
C HIS A 16 -15.52 -13.66 19.57
N LEU A 17 -14.54 -13.14 20.29
CA LEU A 17 -13.16 -13.14 19.86
C LEU A 17 -12.54 -14.49 20.20
N VAL A 18 -12.27 -15.30 19.17
CA VAL A 18 -11.75 -16.67 19.28
C VAL A 18 -10.37 -16.73 18.63
N GLY A 19 -9.41 -17.35 19.31
CA GLY A 19 -8.03 -17.41 18.85
C GLY A 19 -7.13 -18.23 19.76
N LEU A 20 -5.83 -18.20 19.47
CA LEU A 20 -4.83 -18.94 20.21
C LEU A 20 -3.94 -17.99 21.01
N SER A 21 -3.61 -18.38 22.24
CA SER A 21 -2.54 -17.75 23.01
C SER A 21 -1.16 -18.07 22.44
N LYS A 22 -0.12 -17.40 22.94
CA LYS A 22 1.29 -17.76 22.66
C LYS A 22 1.64 -19.22 23.02
N SER A 23 0.90 -19.83 23.95
CA SER A 23 1.06 -21.23 24.35
C SER A 23 0.13 -22.19 23.58
N LEU A 24 -0.41 -21.75 22.44
CA LEU A 24 -1.33 -22.50 21.58
C LEU A 24 -2.61 -22.98 22.29
N ARG A 25 -3.01 -22.29 23.37
CA ARG A 25 -4.27 -22.57 24.05
C ARG A 25 -5.39 -21.77 23.40
N ALA A 26 -6.50 -22.42 23.10
CA ALA A 26 -7.70 -21.76 22.63
C ALA A 26 -8.23 -20.82 23.73
N LEU A 27 -8.49 -19.57 23.35
CA LEU A 27 -9.19 -18.61 24.19
C LEU A 27 -10.39 -18.08 23.40
N SER A 28 -11.48 -17.89 24.11
CA SER A 28 -12.68 -17.25 23.61
C SER A 28 -13.10 -16.18 24.61
N ARG A 29 -13.45 -14.99 24.11
CA ARG A 29 -13.99 -13.91 24.93
C ARG A 29 -15.14 -13.23 24.21
N LYS A 30 -16.25 -13.05 24.92
CA LYS A 30 -17.39 -12.27 24.46
C LYS A 30 -17.07 -10.77 24.56
N SER A 31 -17.48 -10.00 23.57
CA SER A 31 -17.30 -8.54 23.48
C SER A 31 -18.47 -7.91 22.73
N ILE A 32 -18.55 -6.59 22.75
CA ILE A 32 -19.55 -5.82 22.01
C ILE A 32 -18.86 -4.92 20.98
N VAL A 33 -19.41 -4.87 19.77
CA VAL A 33 -18.94 -3.95 18.73
C VAL A 33 -19.31 -2.51 19.12
N THR A 34 -18.30 -1.65 19.30
CA THR A 34 -18.50 -0.23 19.60
C THR A 34 -18.53 0.63 18.34
N ASN A 35 -17.79 0.22 17.30
CA ASN A 35 -17.81 0.83 15.98
C ASN A 35 -17.46 -0.23 14.93
N SER A 36 -18.35 -0.50 13.98
CA SER A 36 -18.12 -1.50 12.94
C SER A 36 -17.37 -1.00 11.72
N CYS A 37 -17.21 0.33 11.58
CA CYS A 37 -16.68 0.97 10.38
C CYS A 37 -15.73 2.12 10.71
N ALA A 38 -14.92 1.97 11.76
CA ALA A 38 -13.97 3.00 12.15
C ALA A 38 -12.92 3.18 11.05
N ALA A 39 -12.83 4.37 10.46
CA ALA A 39 -11.79 4.65 9.48
C ALA A 39 -10.40 4.63 10.14
N LEU A 40 -9.53 3.78 9.62
CA LEU A 40 -8.16 3.63 10.10
C LEU A 40 -7.26 4.69 9.47
N ASN A 41 -6.66 5.54 10.31
CA ASN A 41 -5.72 6.57 9.86
C ASN A 41 -4.32 6.32 10.45
N ILE A 42 -3.42 5.78 9.62
CA ILE A 42 -2.01 5.59 9.93
C ILE A 42 -1.20 6.60 9.11
N GLY A 43 -0.54 7.52 9.82
CA GLY A 43 0.29 8.55 9.22
C GLY A 43 1.53 7.97 8.53
N SER A 44 2.05 8.72 7.56
CA SER A 44 3.31 8.38 6.89
C SER A 44 4.50 8.53 7.85
N THR A 45 5.49 7.68 7.66
CA THR A 45 6.73 7.65 8.43
C THR A 45 7.90 8.16 7.59
N ILE A 46 8.99 8.58 8.24
CA ILE A 46 10.21 9.04 7.54
C ILE A 46 10.76 7.94 6.61
N THR A 47 10.76 6.70 7.10
CA THR A 47 11.09 5.53 6.28
C THR A 47 9.80 4.99 5.65
N PRO A 48 9.69 4.89 4.32
CA PRO A 48 8.52 4.33 3.66
C PRO A 48 8.34 2.86 4.07
N ILE A 49 7.23 2.56 4.74
CA ILE A 49 6.85 1.20 5.14
C ILE A 49 5.39 0.96 4.75
N TYR A 50 5.03 -0.32 4.63
CA TYR A 50 3.63 -0.68 4.46
C TYR A 50 2.79 -0.12 5.60
N ARG A 51 1.65 0.45 5.24
CA ARG A 51 0.61 0.93 6.15
C ARG A 51 -0.75 0.62 5.53
N ALA A 52 -1.71 0.28 6.37
CA ALA A 52 -3.09 0.17 5.93
C ALA A 52 -3.60 1.57 5.56
N ILE A 53 -4.06 1.71 4.32
CA ILE A 53 -4.69 2.92 3.79
C ILE A 53 -6.10 2.56 3.33
N ASN A 54 -7.00 3.54 3.31
CA ASN A 54 -8.39 3.35 2.86
C ASN A 54 -9.06 2.14 3.54
N SER A 55 -8.77 1.90 4.81
CA SER A 55 -9.28 0.74 5.54
C SER A 55 -10.27 1.18 6.61
N GLU A 56 -11.37 0.42 6.75
CA GLU A 56 -12.26 0.49 7.89
C GLU A 56 -12.03 -0.73 8.79
N VAL A 57 -12.11 -0.52 10.10
CA VAL A 57 -11.87 -1.55 11.10
C VAL A 57 -13.00 -1.58 12.12
N ILE A 58 -13.19 -2.76 12.71
CA ILE A 58 -14.13 -3.00 13.80
C ILE A 58 -13.42 -2.76 15.12
N VAL A 59 -14.02 -1.92 15.95
CA VAL A 59 -13.58 -1.60 17.29
C VAL A 59 -14.55 -2.23 18.28
N LEU A 60 -13.98 -2.83 19.33
CA LEU A 60 -14.72 -3.47 20.41
C LEU A 60 -14.71 -2.60 21.67
N ASP A 61 -15.55 -2.95 22.63
CA ASP A 61 -15.60 -2.35 23.96
C ASP A 61 -14.39 -2.72 24.84
N THR A 62 -13.72 -3.83 24.52
CA THR A 62 -12.61 -4.37 25.28
C THR A 62 -11.32 -4.38 24.47
N ASP A 63 -10.21 -3.91 25.07
CA ASP A 63 -8.87 -4.11 24.54
C ASP A 63 -8.35 -5.48 24.98
N PHE A 64 -8.10 -6.36 24.02
CA PHE A 64 -7.59 -7.71 24.25
C PHE A 64 -6.05 -7.77 24.28
N GLY A 65 -5.39 -6.62 24.16
CA GLY A 65 -3.94 -6.48 24.24
C GLY A 65 -3.21 -7.08 23.04
N SER A 66 -1.88 -7.03 23.12
CA SER A 66 -0.96 -7.45 22.05
C SER A 66 -0.57 -8.92 22.08
N ASP A 67 -1.20 -9.74 22.92
CA ASP A 67 -0.89 -11.17 23.04
C ASP A 67 -1.91 -12.06 22.35
N PHE A 68 -2.94 -11.43 21.76
CA PHE A 68 -4.04 -12.10 21.12
C PHE A 68 -4.06 -11.84 19.60
N SER A 69 -4.45 -12.86 18.85
CA SER A 69 -4.76 -12.82 17.41
C SER A 69 -5.74 -13.94 17.12
N GLY A 70 -6.67 -13.72 16.19
CA GLY A 70 -7.73 -14.69 15.94
C GLY A 70 -8.79 -14.15 15.01
N VAL A 71 -10.04 -14.50 15.29
CA VAL A 71 -11.22 -14.12 14.51
C VAL A 71 -12.33 -13.63 15.42
N LEU A 72 -13.19 -12.76 14.89
CA LEU A 72 -14.48 -12.44 15.48
C LEU A 72 -15.53 -13.36 14.86
N THR A 73 -16.30 -14.02 15.72
CA THR A 73 -17.39 -14.91 15.31
C THR A 73 -18.72 -14.50 15.94
N ASP A 74 -19.80 -14.93 15.31
CA ASP A 74 -21.12 -14.94 15.93
C ASP A 74 -21.25 -16.08 16.97
N GLU A 75 -22.45 -16.27 17.52
CA GLU A 75 -22.76 -17.36 18.46
C GLU A 75 -22.72 -18.76 17.82
N ARG A 76 -22.80 -18.84 16.49
CA ARG A 76 -22.75 -20.09 15.71
C ARG A 76 -21.34 -20.45 15.25
N GLY A 77 -20.34 -19.62 15.57
CA GLY A 77 -18.94 -19.81 15.16
C GLY A 77 -18.65 -19.39 13.71
N GLN A 78 -19.55 -18.63 13.07
CA GLN A 78 -19.36 -18.09 11.73
C GLN A 78 -18.43 -16.87 11.79
N VAL A 79 -17.45 -16.79 10.88
CA VAL A 79 -16.40 -15.76 10.95
C VAL A 79 -16.86 -14.47 10.27
N GLN A 80 -16.84 -13.37 11.03
CA GLN A 80 -17.28 -12.04 10.59
C GLN A 80 -16.11 -11.06 10.39
N ALA A 81 -14.98 -11.28 11.07
CA ALA A 81 -13.78 -10.47 10.93
C ALA A 81 -12.52 -11.22 11.39
N LEU A 82 -11.34 -10.80 10.92
CA LEU A 82 -10.06 -11.22 11.51
C LEU A 82 -9.65 -10.23 12.62
N TRP A 83 -9.04 -10.71 13.69
CA TRP A 83 -8.47 -9.84 14.72
C TRP A 83 -6.98 -9.63 14.47
N GLY A 84 -6.66 -8.48 13.86
CA GLY A 84 -5.34 -8.16 13.32
C GLY A 84 -4.67 -6.98 14.02
N ARG A 85 -3.36 -6.86 13.85
CA ARG A 85 -2.55 -5.78 14.44
C ARG A 85 -2.12 -4.76 13.40
N PHE A 86 -2.19 -3.51 13.82
CA PHE A 86 -1.75 -2.37 13.04
C PHE A 86 -0.59 -1.67 13.76
N ASN A 87 0.46 -1.36 12.99
CA ASN A 87 1.60 -0.64 13.50
C ASN A 87 1.37 0.87 13.33
N ARG A 88 1.21 1.60 14.43
CA ARG A 88 1.12 3.05 14.42
C ARG A 88 2.43 3.63 14.94
N GLN A 89 3.28 4.07 14.02
CA GLN A 89 4.47 4.85 14.38
C GLN A 89 4.05 6.31 14.57
N HIS A 90 4.29 6.86 15.76
CA HIS A 90 4.22 8.31 15.94
C HIS A 90 5.50 8.94 15.38
N THR A 91 5.32 9.96 14.55
CA THR A 91 6.41 10.86 14.12
C THR A 91 7.05 11.48 15.36
N PHE A 92 8.38 11.49 15.37
CA PHE A 92 9.21 12.10 16.43
C PHE A 92 8.69 13.50 16.81
N THR A 93 8.16 13.66 18.02
CA THR A 93 8.25 14.95 18.71
C THR A 93 9.67 15.05 19.27
N PHE A 94 10.41 16.09 18.89
CA PHE A 94 11.82 16.35 19.25
C PHE A 94 12.15 16.37 20.76
N HIS A 95 11.19 16.11 21.66
CA HIS A 95 11.35 16.25 23.11
C HIS A 95 11.13 14.97 23.94
N LEU A 96 10.90 13.81 23.31
CA LEU A 96 10.81 12.55 24.06
C LEU A 96 11.68 11.49 23.40
N LYS A 97 12.77 11.10 24.08
CA LYS A 97 13.60 9.94 23.75
C LYS A 97 12.77 8.67 23.92
N GLY A 98 12.06 8.26 22.87
CA GLY A 98 11.37 6.98 22.81
C GLY A 98 10.54 6.83 21.54
N ARG A 99 10.92 5.90 20.66
CA ARG A 99 10.02 5.41 19.61
C ARG A 99 8.92 4.58 20.27
N LEU A 100 7.78 5.18 20.60
CA LEU A 100 6.64 4.41 21.07
C LEU A 100 5.90 3.82 19.86
N ASN A 101 6.33 2.63 19.42
CA ASN A 101 5.53 1.83 18.49
C ASN A 101 4.31 1.31 19.27
N ARG A 102 3.16 1.98 19.15
CA ARG A 102 1.92 1.46 19.71
C ARG A 102 1.28 0.53 18.69
N GLN A 103 1.32 -0.76 18.96
CA GLN A 103 0.52 -1.73 18.21
C GLN A 103 -0.93 -1.62 18.68
N LEU A 104 -1.86 -1.56 17.75
CA LEU A 104 -3.30 -1.57 18.02
C LEU A 104 -3.89 -2.82 17.38
N ALA A 105 -4.67 -3.59 18.16
CA ALA A 105 -5.40 -4.73 17.64
C ALA A 105 -6.84 -4.31 17.35
N MET A 106 -7.30 -4.55 16.12
CA MET A 106 -8.65 -4.18 15.67
C MET A 106 -9.18 -5.26 14.71
N GLY A 107 -10.51 -5.32 14.56
CA GLY A 107 -11.15 -6.25 13.65
C GLY A 107 -11.00 -5.79 12.21
N ILE A 108 -10.47 -6.65 11.35
CA ILE A 108 -10.43 -6.49 9.90
C ILE A 108 -11.69 -7.18 9.36
N PRO A 109 -12.67 -6.43 8.84
CA PRO A 109 -13.91 -7.02 8.34
C PRO A 109 -13.65 -8.09 7.27
N VAL A 110 -14.43 -9.17 7.31
CA VAL A 110 -14.19 -10.30 6.41
C VAL A 110 -14.39 -9.95 4.93
N TYR A 111 -15.22 -8.96 4.62
CA TYR A 111 -15.47 -8.54 3.23
C TYR A 111 -14.18 -8.16 2.48
N VAL A 112 -13.16 -7.63 3.19
CA VAL A 112 -11.87 -7.26 2.59
C VAL A 112 -11.17 -8.48 2.00
N ILE A 113 -11.35 -9.63 2.62
CA ILE A 113 -10.73 -10.89 2.22
C ILE A 113 -11.64 -11.66 1.28
N SER A 114 -12.96 -11.61 1.50
CA SER A 114 -13.94 -12.28 0.63
C SER A 114 -13.74 -11.89 -0.83
N GLN A 115 -13.52 -10.60 -1.14
CA GLN A 115 -13.27 -10.13 -2.51
C GLN A 115 -12.04 -10.79 -3.16
N VAL A 116 -10.98 -11.05 -2.38
CA VAL A 116 -9.78 -11.71 -2.88
C VAL A 116 -10.00 -13.22 -3.01
N VAL A 117 -10.69 -13.83 -2.03
CA VAL A 117 -11.02 -15.26 -2.05
C VAL A 117 -11.91 -15.60 -3.23
N GLU A 118 -12.93 -14.78 -3.51
CA GLU A 118 -13.83 -14.91 -4.66
C GLU A 118 -13.09 -14.88 -6.00
N LYS A 119 -11.91 -14.27 -6.06
CA LYS A 119 -11.05 -14.25 -7.26
C LYS A 119 -10.09 -15.43 -7.35
N ILE A 120 -9.71 -16.02 -6.21
CA ILE A 120 -8.85 -17.20 -6.16
C ILE A 120 -9.63 -18.46 -6.55
N VAL A 121 -10.93 -18.51 -6.21
CA VAL A 121 -11.76 -19.71 -6.40
C VAL A 121 -12.00 -20.07 -7.90
N PRO A 122 -12.23 -19.12 -8.83
CA PRO A 122 -12.56 -19.44 -10.23
C PRO A 122 -11.36 -19.61 -11.17
N ASP A 123 -10.11 -19.43 -10.73
CA ASP A 123 -8.86 -19.71 -11.49
C ASP A 123 -8.66 -18.92 -12.82
N GLU A 124 -9.29 -17.75 -13.02
CA GLU A 124 -9.56 -17.28 -14.40
C GLU A 124 -8.72 -16.11 -14.96
N LYS A 125 -8.02 -15.28 -14.18
CA LYS A 125 -7.55 -13.97 -14.71
C LYS A 125 -6.09 -13.58 -14.54
N GLY A 126 -5.23 -14.41 -13.92
CA GLY A 126 -3.82 -14.07 -13.73
C GLY A 126 -2.83 -15.15 -14.18
N PRO A 127 -1.53 -14.83 -14.18
CA PRO A 127 -0.51 -15.80 -14.57
C PRO A 127 -0.55 -17.00 -13.64
N THR A 128 -0.39 -18.21 -14.21
CA THR A 128 -0.32 -19.43 -13.42
C THR A 128 1.02 -19.50 -12.69
N LEU A 129 0.99 -19.37 -11.36
CA LEU A 129 2.18 -19.39 -10.51
C LEU A 129 2.17 -20.58 -9.57
N LEU A 130 3.36 -20.95 -9.06
CA LEU A 130 3.49 -21.98 -8.05
C LEU A 130 3.21 -21.39 -6.66
N ILE A 131 2.09 -21.77 -6.06
CA ILE A 131 1.64 -21.29 -4.74
C ILE A 131 1.56 -22.50 -3.80
N ASN A 132 2.40 -22.52 -2.77
CA ASN A 132 2.50 -23.64 -1.82
C ASN A 132 2.66 -25.03 -2.50
N GLY A 133 3.43 -25.08 -3.60
CA GLY A 133 3.65 -26.32 -4.37
C GLY A 133 2.54 -26.67 -5.36
N ILE A 134 1.50 -25.84 -5.50
CA ILE A 134 0.38 -26.07 -6.42
C ILE A 134 0.37 -24.96 -7.46
N LYS A 135 0.33 -25.31 -8.75
CA LYS A 135 0.14 -24.34 -9.84
C LYS A 135 -1.30 -23.83 -9.82
N ARG A 136 -1.49 -22.52 -9.66
CA ARG A 136 -2.81 -21.86 -9.68
C ARG A 136 -2.69 -20.47 -10.30
N ALA A 137 -3.77 -19.96 -10.88
CA ALA A 137 -3.80 -18.59 -11.35
C ALA A 137 -3.63 -17.63 -10.17
N MET A 138 -2.70 -16.68 -10.29
CA MET A 138 -2.54 -15.63 -9.29
C MET A 138 -3.74 -14.67 -9.36
N PRO A 139 -4.45 -14.37 -8.27
CA PRO A 139 -5.56 -13.43 -8.32
C PRO A 139 -5.06 -12.02 -8.66
N LEU A 140 -5.65 -11.40 -9.68
CA LEU A 140 -5.43 -10.01 -10.01
C LEU A 140 -6.49 -9.14 -9.33
N VAL A 141 -6.05 -8.16 -8.55
CA VAL A 141 -6.92 -7.24 -7.82
C VAL A 141 -6.78 -5.83 -8.39
N ARG A 142 -7.90 -5.23 -8.79
CA ARG A 142 -7.93 -3.82 -9.19
C ARG A 142 -7.98 -2.93 -7.97
N ILE A 143 -7.17 -1.89 -7.95
CA ILE A 143 -7.14 -0.91 -6.87
C ILE A 143 -7.11 0.49 -7.47
N LEU A 144 -7.75 1.43 -6.76
CA LEU A 144 -7.55 2.85 -7.00
C LEU A 144 -6.37 3.30 -6.12
N GLU A 145 -5.23 3.63 -6.73
CA GLU A 145 -4.00 4.01 -6.02
C GLU A 145 -4.02 5.46 -5.51
N VAL A 146 -5.02 5.75 -4.69
CA VAL A 146 -5.28 7.06 -4.11
C VAL A 146 -5.44 6.87 -2.61
N GLU A 147 -4.76 7.68 -1.81
CA GLU A 147 -5.05 7.75 -0.39
C GLU A 147 -6.23 8.69 -0.13
N LEU A 148 -7.27 8.16 0.53
CA LEU A 148 -8.51 8.85 0.85
C LEU A 148 -8.61 9.08 2.35
N LEU A 149 -9.27 10.17 2.74
CA LEU A 149 -9.58 10.49 4.12
C LEU A 149 -11.06 10.84 4.26
N PRO A 150 -11.77 10.25 5.23
CA PRO A 150 -13.13 10.66 5.51
C PRO A 150 -13.16 12.09 6.05
N ARG A 151 -14.14 12.86 5.58
CA ARG A 151 -14.41 14.21 6.05
C ARG A 151 -15.88 14.32 6.42
N LEU A 152 -16.16 14.77 7.64
CA LEU A 152 -17.53 15.04 8.07
C LEU A 152 -18.20 16.05 7.12
N LEU A 153 -19.47 15.81 6.78
CA LEU A 153 -20.23 16.69 5.89
C LEU A 153 -20.33 18.12 6.43
N SER A 154 -20.43 18.29 7.76
CA SER A 154 -20.39 19.62 8.40
C SER A 154 -19.13 20.41 8.07
N LYS A 155 -17.99 19.73 7.90
CA LYS A 155 -16.73 20.37 7.49
C LYS A 155 -16.62 20.51 5.98
N ALA A 156 -17.27 19.65 5.20
CA ALA A 156 -17.30 19.73 3.75
C ALA A 156 -18.11 20.96 3.26
N ARG A 157 -19.19 21.32 3.98
CA ARG A 157 -19.98 22.55 3.72
C ARG A 157 -19.12 23.81 3.74
N ASN A 158 -18.12 23.89 4.61
CA ASN A 158 -17.19 25.03 4.66
C ASN A 158 -16.35 25.19 3.39
N PHE A 159 -16.27 24.16 2.54
CA PHE A 159 -15.61 24.21 1.23
C PHE A 159 -16.59 24.47 0.08
N GLY A 160 -17.86 24.79 0.37
CA GLY A 160 -18.89 25.10 -0.61
C GLY A 160 -19.70 23.91 -1.12
N LEU A 161 -19.60 22.73 -0.47
CA LEU A 161 -20.42 21.58 -0.84
C LEU A 161 -21.91 21.94 -0.73
N SER A 162 -22.66 21.75 -1.82
CA SER A 162 -24.08 22.10 -1.92
C SER A 162 -24.96 21.36 -0.90
N GLU A 163 -26.10 21.94 -0.55
CA GLU A 163 -27.04 21.32 0.39
C GLU A 163 -27.69 20.07 -0.22
N GLU A 164 -27.90 20.05 -1.54
CA GLU A 164 -28.40 18.92 -2.29
C GLU A 164 -27.49 17.69 -2.10
N TRP A 165 -26.17 17.87 -2.28
CA TRP A 165 -25.20 16.80 -2.05
C TRP A 165 -25.11 16.37 -0.58
N VAL A 166 -25.20 17.31 0.35
CA VAL A 166 -25.25 16.97 1.78
C VAL A 166 -26.44 16.06 2.07
N GLN A 167 -27.62 16.38 1.54
CA GLN A 167 -28.82 15.58 1.73
C GLN A 167 -28.67 14.18 1.11
N VAL A 168 -28.16 14.08 -0.12
CA VAL A 168 -27.89 12.80 -0.80
C VAL A 168 -26.97 11.92 0.06
N LEU A 169 -25.86 12.47 0.56
CA LEU A 169 -24.87 11.70 1.32
C LEU A 169 -25.35 11.34 2.73
N VAL A 170 -26.13 12.20 3.40
CA VAL A 170 -26.77 11.88 4.69
C VAL A 170 -27.81 10.77 4.53
N THR A 171 -28.60 10.81 3.45
CA THR A 171 -29.59 9.75 3.17
C THR A 171 -28.90 8.43 2.84
N LYS A 172 -27.78 8.47 2.09
CA LYS A 172 -26.99 7.28 1.73
C LYS A 172 -26.33 6.62 2.95
N ASP A 173 -25.72 7.41 3.84
CA ASP A 173 -25.04 6.92 5.04
C ASP A 173 -25.36 7.80 6.27
N PRO A 174 -26.50 7.55 6.92
CA PRO A 174 -26.95 8.35 8.06
C PRO A 174 -26.08 8.16 9.31
N LEU A 175 -25.26 7.11 9.35
CA LEU A 175 -24.39 6.77 10.46
C LEU A 175 -23.06 7.54 10.38
N ARG A 176 -22.33 7.43 9.26
CA ARG A 176 -21.02 8.07 9.12
C ARG A 176 -21.11 9.55 8.78
N ARG A 177 -22.12 9.97 7.99
CA ARG A 177 -22.34 11.36 7.54
C ARG A 177 -21.05 12.02 7.06
N GLN A 178 -20.37 11.36 6.13
CA GLN A 178 -19.05 11.74 5.66
C GLN A 178 -18.99 11.72 4.12
N ILE A 179 -17.95 12.38 3.60
CA ILE A 179 -17.51 12.33 2.22
C ILE A 179 -16.03 11.92 2.18
N LEU A 180 -15.61 11.21 1.14
CA LEU A 180 -14.20 10.83 0.97
C LEU A 180 -13.44 11.95 0.28
N ARG A 181 -12.38 12.44 0.93
CA ARG A 181 -11.49 13.48 0.40
C ARG A 181 -10.15 12.88 -0.02
N VAL A 182 -9.67 13.23 -1.21
CA VAL A 182 -8.36 12.83 -1.71
C VAL A 182 -7.27 13.48 -0.86
N LYS A 183 -6.40 12.66 -0.27
CA LYS A 183 -5.20 13.11 0.42
C LYS A 183 -4.00 13.14 -0.53
N GLY A 184 -3.93 12.22 -1.48
CA GLY A 184 -2.91 12.22 -2.54
C GLY A 184 -2.97 10.94 -3.37
N CYS A 185 -2.49 11.00 -4.61
CA CYS A 185 -2.34 9.84 -5.47
C CYS A 185 -0.96 9.20 -5.25
N TRP A 186 -0.86 7.91 -5.51
CA TRP A 186 0.44 7.25 -5.58
C TRP A 186 1.14 7.71 -6.85
N ALA A 187 2.44 7.98 -6.76
CA ALA A 187 3.20 8.43 -7.91
C ALA A 187 3.31 7.32 -8.97
N GLY A 188 3.19 7.69 -10.25
CA GLY A 188 3.11 6.78 -11.39
C GLY A 188 1.81 5.95 -11.48
N SER A 189 0.77 6.29 -10.70
CA SER A 189 -0.53 5.60 -10.79
C SER A 189 -1.39 6.15 -11.92
N LYS A 190 -2.41 5.41 -12.34
CA LYS A 190 -3.38 5.90 -13.33
C LYS A 190 -4.31 7.02 -12.82
N ALA A 191 -4.30 7.26 -11.50
CA ALA A 191 -5.03 8.36 -10.88
C ALA A 191 -4.18 9.63 -10.72
N GLU A 192 -2.87 9.53 -10.94
CA GLU A 192 -1.94 10.66 -10.90
C GLU A 192 -2.31 11.69 -11.97
N ASN A 193 -2.20 12.98 -11.64
CA ASN A 193 -2.56 14.12 -12.49
C ASN A 193 -4.06 14.28 -12.82
N ILE A 194 -4.92 13.31 -12.47
CA ILE A 194 -6.38 13.42 -12.66
C ILE A 194 -7.04 13.89 -11.37
N LEU A 195 -6.74 13.21 -10.27
CA LEU A 195 -7.21 13.57 -8.94
C LEU A 195 -6.16 14.41 -8.22
N GLU A 196 -6.63 15.45 -7.52
CA GLU A 196 -5.79 16.41 -6.82
C GLU A 196 -6.02 16.35 -5.32
N HIS A 197 -5.04 16.85 -4.56
CA HIS A 197 -5.17 16.98 -3.12
C HIS A 197 -6.38 17.83 -2.77
N GLY A 198 -7.30 17.24 -2.03
CA GLY A 198 -8.45 17.91 -1.46
C GLY A 198 -9.74 17.77 -2.24
N ASP A 199 -9.72 17.13 -3.41
CA ASP A 199 -10.92 16.72 -4.12
C ASP A 199 -11.83 15.89 -3.21
N MET A 200 -13.13 16.11 -3.29
CA MET A 200 -14.12 15.30 -2.58
C MET A 200 -14.87 14.42 -3.58
N ILE A 201 -14.88 13.11 -3.36
CA ILE A 201 -15.54 12.16 -4.25
C ILE A 201 -17.03 12.15 -3.93
N LEU A 202 -17.86 12.51 -4.92
CA LEU A 202 -19.32 12.51 -4.80
C LEU A 202 -19.90 11.17 -5.24
N THR A 203 -19.57 10.76 -6.47
CA THR A 203 -20.08 9.52 -7.08
C THR A 203 -19.01 8.75 -7.81
N ILE A 204 -19.18 7.43 -7.89
CA ILE A 204 -18.44 6.54 -8.79
C ILE A 204 -19.44 5.75 -9.60
N ASN A 205 -19.32 5.79 -10.93
CA ASN A 205 -20.24 5.19 -11.89
C ASN A 205 -21.71 5.60 -11.68
N GLY A 206 -21.93 6.85 -11.27
CA GLY A 206 -23.26 7.41 -10.99
C GLY A 206 -23.78 7.15 -9.57
N GLU A 207 -23.16 6.25 -8.81
CA GLU A 207 -23.58 5.91 -7.45
C GLU A 207 -22.87 6.78 -6.41
N PRO A 208 -23.58 7.39 -5.44
CA PRO A 208 -22.96 8.13 -4.33
C PRO A 208 -22.05 7.26 -3.47
N VAL A 209 -20.87 7.80 -3.12
CA VAL A 209 -19.85 7.08 -2.33
C VAL A 209 -19.55 7.79 -1.02
N THR A 210 -19.61 7.06 0.09
CA THR A 210 -19.34 7.57 1.45
C THR A 210 -18.26 6.79 2.19
N CYS A 211 -17.91 5.56 1.78
CA CYS A 211 -16.95 4.71 2.49
C CYS A 211 -15.94 4.02 1.54
N PHE A 212 -14.83 3.54 2.11
CA PHE A 212 -13.76 2.93 1.31
C PHE A 212 -14.20 1.64 0.62
N GLN A 213 -15.08 0.86 1.27
CA GLN A 213 -15.59 -0.39 0.72
C GLN A 213 -16.36 -0.17 -0.60
N GLU A 214 -17.08 0.94 -0.74
CA GLU A 214 -17.79 1.27 -1.97
C GLU A 214 -16.81 1.59 -3.12
N VAL A 215 -15.69 2.26 -2.82
CA VAL A 215 -14.61 2.49 -3.80
C VAL A 215 -13.99 1.15 -4.23
N GLU A 216 -13.69 0.26 -3.29
CA GLU A 216 -13.13 -1.06 -3.58
C GLU A 216 -14.09 -1.90 -4.44
N ARG A 217 -15.39 -1.94 -4.08
CA ARG A 217 -16.42 -2.64 -4.86
C ARG A 217 -16.52 -2.08 -6.27
N ALA A 218 -16.51 -0.75 -6.44
CA ALA A 218 -16.52 -0.13 -7.76
C ALA A 218 -15.30 -0.51 -8.60
N CYS A 219 -14.11 -0.63 -7.98
CA CYS A 219 -12.92 -1.12 -8.66
C CYS A 219 -13.06 -2.58 -9.10
N GLN A 220 -13.55 -3.46 -8.22
CA GLN A 220 -13.72 -4.89 -8.55
C GLN A 220 -14.82 -5.11 -9.60
N ALA A 221 -15.88 -4.31 -9.60
CA ALA A 221 -16.98 -4.43 -10.56
C ALA A 221 -16.54 -4.26 -12.01
N LEU A 222 -15.43 -3.55 -12.25
CA LEU A 222 -14.83 -3.41 -13.58
C LEU A 222 -14.38 -4.75 -14.19
N ASP A 223 -14.10 -5.77 -13.37
CA ASP A 223 -13.69 -7.08 -13.88
C ASP A 223 -14.82 -7.88 -14.52
N ASN A 224 -16.07 -7.55 -14.22
CA ASN A 224 -17.26 -8.26 -14.70
C ASN A 224 -17.89 -7.60 -15.94
N ILE A 225 -17.35 -6.47 -16.39
CA ILE A 225 -17.85 -5.74 -17.55
C ILE A 225 -17.07 -6.22 -18.76
N GLU A 226 -17.68 -7.11 -19.56
CA GLU A 226 -17.06 -7.71 -20.76
C GLU A 226 -16.85 -6.71 -21.91
N ASN A 227 -17.42 -5.50 -21.82
CA ASN A 227 -17.36 -4.49 -22.86
C ASN A 227 -16.75 -3.16 -22.36
N ASP A 228 -15.54 -2.89 -22.84
CA ASP A 228 -15.07 -1.54 -23.21
C ASP A 228 -15.03 -0.46 -22.11
N ASN A 229 -14.66 -0.84 -20.88
CA ASN A 229 -14.15 0.15 -19.95
C ASN A 229 -12.64 -0.10 -19.80
N ASP A 230 -11.82 0.87 -20.19
CA ASP A 230 -10.35 0.85 -20.28
C ASP A 230 -9.67 0.74 -18.88
N GLY A 231 -10.31 0.03 -17.95
CA GLY A 231 -10.00 -0.03 -16.53
C GLY A 231 -10.38 1.25 -15.77
N ASN A 232 -11.29 2.06 -16.30
CA ASN A 232 -11.58 3.40 -15.79
C ASN A 232 -12.87 3.49 -14.97
N LEU A 233 -12.86 4.33 -13.94
CA LEU A 233 -14.02 4.70 -13.14
C LEU A 233 -14.54 6.06 -13.59
N LYS A 234 -15.85 6.15 -13.85
CA LYS A 234 -16.51 7.44 -14.11
C LYS A 234 -16.82 8.10 -12.78
N MET A 235 -16.00 9.07 -12.37
CA MET A 235 -16.14 9.71 -11.07
C MET A 235 -16.70 11.13 -11.22
N THR A 236 -17.55 11.53 -10.28
CA THR A 236 -17.91 12.94 -10.10
C THR A 236 -17.23 13.41 -8.83
N ILE A 237 -16.39 14.43 -8.95
CA ILE A 237 -15.66 15.03 -7.83
C ILE A 237 -16.14 16.46 -7.60
N PHE A 238 -15.94 16.92 -6.38
CA PHE A 238 -16.12 18.31 -6.00
C PHE A 238 -14.76 18.95 -5.76
N ARG A 239 -14.39 19.90 -6.64
CA ARG A 239 -13.11 20.64 -6.61
C ARG A 239 -13.41 22.13 -6.68
N GLN A 240 -12.89 22.90 -5.72
CA GLN A 240 -12.97 24.37 -5.69
C GLN A 240 -14.40 24.92 -5.92
N GLY A 241 -15.42 24.36 -5.28
CA GLY A 241 -16.80 24.85 -5.41
C GLY A 241 -17.58 24.29 -6.60
N ARG A 242 -16.98 23.41 -7.42
CA ARG A 242 -17.60 22.91 -8.65
C ARG A 242 -17.61 21.39 -8.70
N GLU A 243 -18.66 20.87 -9.32
CA GLU A 243 -18.77 19.46 -9.69
C GLU A 243 -18.05 19.23 -11.02
N ILE A 244 -17.19 18.21 -11.05
CA ILE A 244 -16.37 17.88 -12.21
C ILE A 244 -16.49 16.37 -12.45
N GLY A 245 -16.89 16.01 -13.66
CA GLY A 245 -16.82 14.63 -14.14
C GLY A 245 -15.40 14.31 -14.61
N VAL A 246 -14.82 13.25 -14.08
CA VAL A 246 -13.49 12.76 -14.45
C VAL A 246 -13.52 11.25 -14.71
N LEU A 247 -12.64 10.80 -15.60
CA LEU A 247 -12.43 9.38 -15.89
C LEU A 247 -11.10 8.96 -15.26
N VAL A 248 -11.14 8.08 -14.26
CA VAL A 248 -9.95 7.75 -13.45
C VAL A 248 -9.59 6.28 -13.62
N GLY A 249 -8.36 5.99 -14.06
CA GLY A 249 -7.92 4.62 -14.24
C GLY A 249 -7.64 3.87 -12.94
N THR A 250 -7.82 2.56 -12.99
CA THR A 250 -7.46 1.61 -11.91
C THR A 250 -6.20 0.83 -12.25
N ASP A 251 -5.38 0.61 -11.24
CA ASP A 251 -4.17 -0.19 -11.30
C ASP A 251 -4.49 -1.65 -10.94
N VAL A 252 -3.77 -2.59 -11.56
CA VAL A 252 -3.97 -4.03 -11.33
C VAL A 252 -2.76 -4.57 -10.58
N ARG A 253 -3.00 -5.29 -9.48
CA ARG A 253 -1.98 -5.87 -8.62
C ARG A 253 -2.14 -7.38 -8.52
N ASP A 254 -1.01 -8.07 -8.57
CA ASP A 254 -0.89 -9.51 -8.36
C ASP A 254 -0.45 -9.88 -6.93
N GLY A 255 -0.12 -8.89 -6.09
CA GLY A 255 0.37 -9.11 -4.73
C GLY A 255 1.84 -9.56 -4.59
N SER A 256 2.58 -9.75 -5.68
CA SER A 256 3.97 -10.24 -5.66
C SER A 256 4.96 -9.22 -5.08
N GLY A 257 4.64 -7.92 -5.16
CA GLY A 257 5.47 -6.86 -4.60
C GLY A 257 6.81 -6.72 -5.30
N THR A 258 7.92 -6.86 -4.58
CA THR A 258 9.28 -6.74 -5.15
C THR A 258 9.74 -8.08 -5.69
N THR A 259 10.11 -8.12 -6.97
CA THR A 259 10.58 -9.34 -7.65
C THR A 259 12.04 -9.27 -8.10
N ARG A 260 12.69 -8.12 -7.93
CA ARG A 260 14.11 -7.93 -8.27
C ARG A 260 14.78 -6.96 -7.31
N VAL A 261 15.95 -7.34 -6.81
CA VAL A 261 16.83 -6.47 -6.02
C VAL A 261 18.26 -6.63 -6.49
N VAL A 262 19.03 -5.56 -6.44
CA VAL A 262 20.45 -5.57 -6.83
C VAL A 262 21.28 -5.07 -5.64
N ASN A 263 22.34 -5.80 -5.32
CA ASN A 263 23.40 -5.32 -4.44
C ASN A 263 24.52 -4.73 -5.27
N TRP A 264 24.87 -3.49 -5.00
CA TRP A 264 26.01 -2.82 -5.59
C TRP A 264 26.78 -2.07 -4.51
N CYS A 265 28.06 -2.41 -4.31
CA CYS A 265 28.92 -1.77 -3.32
C CYS A 265 28.31 -1.70 -1.90
N GLY A 266 27.42 -2.64 -1.56
CA GLY A 266 26.73 -2.73 -0.28
C GLY A 266 25.45 -1.90 -0.11
N CYS A 267 24.97 -1.23 -1.16
CA CYS A 267 23.58 -0.78 -1.22
C CYS A 267 22.68 -1.81 -1.89
N ILE A 268 21.47 -1.97 -1.35
CA ILE A 268 20.38 -2.71 -1.98
C ILE A 268 19.51 -1.70 -2.72
N VAL A 269 19.42 -1.86 -4.03
CA VAL A 269 18.57 -1.07 -4.92
C VAL A 269 17.45 -1.93 -5.51
N GLN A 270 16.31 -1.29 -5.76
CA GLN A 270 15.11 -1.91 -6.32
C GLN A 270 14.23 -0.85 -7.00
N ASN A 271 13.22 -1.28 -7.75
CA ASN A 271 12.17 -0.37 -8.22
C ASN A 271 11.42 0.23 -7.01
N PRO A 272 10.87 1.45 -7.11
CA PRO A 272 10.07 2.06 -6.05
C PRO A 272 8.89 1.16 -5.66
N HIS A 273 8.95 0.59 -4.46
CA HIS A 273 7.89 -0.27 -3.96
C HIS A 273 6.64 0.56 -3.58
N PRO A 274 5.46 -0.06 -3.43
CA PRO A 274 4.19 0.64 -3.18
C PRO A 274 4.24 1.72 -2.09
N ALA A 275 4.89 1.45 -0.96
CA ALA A 275 5.00 2.42 0.13
C ALA A 275 5.84 3.66 -0.21
N VAL A 276 6.80 3.57 -1.15
CA VAL A 276 7.53 4.73 -1.69
C VAL A 276 6.62 5.52 -2.63
N ARG A 277 5.96 4.84 -3.57
CA ARG A 277 5.03 5.47 -4.52
C ARG A 277 3.88 6.19 -3.80
N ALA A 278 3.38 5.61 -2.71
CA ALA A 278 2.35 6.20 -1.86
C ALA A 278 2.76 7.51 -1.15
N LEU A 279 4.03 7.93 -1.24
CA LEU A 279 4.45 9.27 -0.82
C LEU A 279 4.11 10.36 -1.84
N GLY A 280 3.74 10.00 -3.07
CA GLY A 280 3.33 10.94 -4.10
C GLY A 280 4.47 11.66 -4.81
N PHE A 281 5.69 11.10 -4.80
CA PHE A 281 6.83 11.67 -5.51
C PHE A 281 7.72 10.59 -6.16
N LEU A 282 8.07 10.82 -7.43
CA LEU A 282 9.11 10.12 -8.18
C LEU A 282 9.95 11.16 -8.95
N PRO A 283 11.28 11.06 -8.99
CA PRO A 283 12.11 11.93 -9.81
C PRO A 283 11.80 11.82 -11.31
N GLU A 284 11.78 12.95 -12.00
CA GLU A 284 11.57 13.01 -13.45
C GLU A 284 12.79 12.50 -14.22
N GLU A 285 14.01 12.67 -13.69
CA GLU A 285 15.24 12.29 -14.39
C GLU A 285 15.50 10.77 -14.41
N GLY A 286 14.74 10.01 -13.62
CA GLY A 286 14.86 8.56 -13.50
C GLY A 286 14.50 8.09 -12.10
N HIS A 287 13.65 7.08 -12.00
CA HIS A 287 13.13 6.64 -10.70
C HIS A 287 13.10 5.12 -10.52
N GLY A 288 13.66 4.33 -11.43
CA GLY A 288 13.70 2.87 -11.29
C GLY A 288 14.76 2.33 -10.35
N VAL A 289 15.71 3.14 -9.87
CA VAL A 289 16.80 2.69 -8.98
C VAL A 289 16.70 3.34 -7.60
N TYR A 290 15.80 2.85 -6.78
CA TYR A 290 15.60 3.33 -5.41
C TYR A 290 16.52 2.60 -4.41
N VAL A 291 17.29 3.37 -3.62
CA VAL A 291 18.20 2.86 -2.58
C VAL A 291 17.40 2.52 -1.32
N ALA A 292 17.04 1.25 -1.17
CA ALA A 292 16.24 0.76 -0.06
C ALA A 292 17.04 0.63 1.23
N ARG A 293 18.31 0.23 1.14
CA ARG A 293 19.17 -0.01 2.30
C ARG A 293 20.65 0.14 1.94
N CYS A 294 21.43 0.69 2.85
CA CYS A 294 22.90 0.66 2.79
C CYS A 294 23.46 -0.15 3.97
N SER A 295 24.37 -1.07 3.68
CA SER A 295 24.99 -1.90 4.70
C SER A 295 26.02 -1.12 5.52
N PRO A 296 26.09 -1.28 6.85
CA PRO A 296 27.18 -0.73 7.66
C PRO A 296 28.55 -1.20 7.14
N GLY A 297 29.55 -0.32 7.16
CA GLY A 297 30.91 -0.65 6.70
C GLY A 297 31.10 -0.78 5.18
N SER A 298 30.03 -0.62 4.40
CA SER A 298 30.10 -0.70 2.93
C SER A 298 30.73 0.54 2.28
N PRO A 299 31.27 0.42 1.06
CA PRO A 299 31.73 1.56 0.26
C PRO A 299 30.67 2.65 0.14
N VAL A 300 29.42 2.30 -0.21
CA VAL A 300 28.35 3.29 -0.37
C VAL A 300 28.18 4.18 0.87
N ARG A 301 28.26 3.59 2.07
CA ARG A 301 28.12 4.35 3.32
C ARG A 301 29.38 5.16 3.64
N ARG A 302 30.57 4.65 3.33
CA ARG A 302 31.84 5.40 3.45
C ARG A 302 31.84 6.65 2.58
N TYR A 303 31.28 6.56 1.39
CA TYR A 303 31.23 7.64 0.40
C TYR A 303 29.95 8.50 0.46
N GLY A 304 29.13 8.34 1.51
CA GLY A 304 28.01 9.24 1.80
C GLY A 304 26.68 8.90 1.12
N LEU A 305 26.58 7.80 0.38
CA LEU A 305 25.30 7.31 -0.16
C LEU A 305 24.47 6.69 0.97
N SER A 306 23.29 7.25 1.21
CA SER A 306 22.30 6.80 2.19
C SER A 306 21.09 6.13 1.51
N SER A 307 20.28 5.42 2.30
CA SER A 307 18.94 4.97 1.85
C SER A 307 18.00 6.17 1.65
N LEU A 308 16.82 5.92 1.05
CA LEU A 308 15.77 6.93 0.85
C LEU A 308 16.10 7.95 -0.25
N GLN A 309 16.76 7.50 -1.31
CA GLN A 309 17.05 8.30 -2.49
C GLN A 309 17.09 7.41 -3.74
N TRP A 310 16.98 8.02 -4.90
CA TRP A 310 17.16 7.38 -6.20
C TRP A 310 18.55 7.63 -6.73
N ILE A 311 19.16 6.63 -7.35
CA ILE A 311 20.32 6.81 -8.22
C ILE A 311 19.74 7.12 -9.60
N VAL A 312 20.04 8.31 -10.12
CA VAL A 312 19.48 8.77 -11.39
C VAL A 312 20.53 8.78 -12.51
N GLU A 313 21.81 8.74 -12.14
CA GLU A 313 22.93 8.73 -13.07
C GLU A 313 24.19 8.15 -12.41
N VAL A 314 24.98 7.40 -13.19
CA VAL A 314 26.34 6.97 -12.80
C VAL A 314 27.30 7.25 -13.97
N ASP A 315 28.38 7.98 -13.71
CA ASP A 315 29.39 8.42 -14.70
C ASP A 315 28.79 9.07 -15.96
N GLY A 316 27.79 9.94 -15.79
CA GLY A 316 27.12 10.61 -16.91
C GLY A 316 26.11 9.74 -17.65
N LYS A 317 25.98 8.45 -17.30
CA LYS A 317 24.99 7.54 -17.88
C LYS A 317 23.70 7.55 -17.05
N PRO A 318 22.54 7.92 -17.61
CA PRO A 318 21.27 7.86 -16.91
C PRO A 318 20.91 6.44 -16.48
N THR A 319 20.24 6.31 -15.33
CA THR A 319 19.76 5.02 -14.78
C THR A 319 18.25 5.03 -14.59
N PRO A 320 17.46 5.07 -15.69
CA PRO A 320 15.99 5.17 -15.61
C PRO A 320 15.35 3.93 -14.96
N ASP A 321 15.98 2.77 -15.10
CA ASP A 321 15.50 1.48 -14.62
C ASP A 321 16.65 0.59 -14.09
N LEU A 322 16.28 -0.52 -13.46
CA LEU A 322 17.24 -1.49 -12.92
C LEU A 322 18.06 -2.20 -14.03
N ASP A 323 17.57 -2.30 -15.26
CA ASP A 323 18.32 -2.93 -16.35
C ASP A 323 19.45 -2.04 -16.84
N ALA A 324 19.19 -0.75 -17.03
CA ALA A 324 20.21 0.25 -17.33
C ALA A 324 21.26 0.32 -16.21
N PHE A 325 20.82 0.28 -14.95
CA PHE A 325 21.72 0.26 -13.80
C PHE A 325 22.60 -1.00 -13.78
N VAL A 326 22.03 -2.19 -14.02
CA VAL A 326 22.81 -3.44 -14.03
C VAL A 326 23.81 -3.46 -15.18
N ARG A 327 23.42 -3.07 -16.40
CA ARG A 327 24.36 -2.97 -17.54
C ARG A 327 25.53 -2.06 -17.23
N MET A 328 25.25 -0.89 -16.64
CA MET A 328 26.31 0.02 -16.20
C MET A 328 27.21 -0.63 -15.14
N ALA A 329 26.64 -1.30 -14.14
CA ALA A 329 27.42 -1.93 -13.07
C ALA A 329 28.27 -3.14 -13.53
N GLU A 330 27.90 -3.79 -14.65
CA GLU A 330 28.70 -4.86 -15.29
C GLU A 330 30.01 -4.33 -15.89
N GLU A 331 30.01 -3.09 -16.39
CA GLU A 331 31.16 -2.46 -17.05
C GLU A 331 32.21 -1.93 -16.06
N LEU A 332 31.84 -1.73 -14.79
CA LEU A 332 32.73 -1.12 -13.81
C LEU A 332 33.79 -2.10 -13.27
N GLU A 333 35.01 -1.58 -13.12
CA GLU A 333 36.17 -2.34 -12.66
C GLU A 333 36.43 -2.21 -11.15
N HIS A 334 37.08 -3.23 -10.58
CA HIS A 334 37.50 -3.18 -9.18
C HIS A 334 38.40 -1.97 -8.93
N GLY A 335 38.07 -1.16 -7.92
CA GLY A 335 38.84 0.02 -7.55
C GLY A 335 38.56 1.26 -8.40
N GLN A 336 37.71 1.18 -9.43
CA GLN A 336 37.28 2.32 -10.23
C GLN A 336 36.49 3.31 -9.36
N PHE A 337 36.73 4.61 -9.57
CA PHE A 337 35.90 5.67 -9.01
C PHE A 337 34.80 6.04 -10.01
N VAL A 338 33.58 6.16 -9.49
CA VAL A 338 32.41 6.58 -10.28
C VAL A 338 31.74 7.78 -9.63
N ARG A 339 31.22 8.71 -10.44
CA ARG A 339 30.38 9.83 -10.02
C ARG A 339 28.92 9.40 -10.07
N ILE A 340 28.20 9.59 -8.98
CA ILE A 340 26.80 9.21 -8.82
C ILE A 340 25.98 10.47 -8.60
N ARG A 341 24.94 10.66 -9.42
CA ARG A 341 23.90 11.66 -9.16
C ARG A 341 22.72 10.98 -8.49
N THR A 342 22.19 11.61 -7.45
CA THR A 342 21.04 11.10 -6.71
C THR A 342 19.97 12.15 -6.54
N VAL A 343 18.76 11.71 -6.23
CA VAL A 343 17.65 12.57 -5.82
C VAL A 343 17.05 11.99 -4.53
N MET A 344 16.93 12.79 -3.48
CA MET A 344 16.33 12.37 -2.21
C MET A 344 14.80 12.34 -2.27
N LEU A 345 14.13 11.68 -1.32
CA LEU A 345 12.65 11.67 -1.19
C LEU A 345 11.99 13.06 -1.19
N ASN A 346 12.72 14.11 -0.81
CA ASN A 346 12.24 15.50 -0.80
C ASN A 346 12.58 16.28 -2.08
N GLY A 347 13.00 15.60 -3.14
CA GLY A 347 13.37 16.18 -4.43
C GLY A 347 14.74 16.86 -4.47
N LYS A 348 15.51 16.86 -3.37
CA LYS A 348 16.84 17.49 -3.36
C LYS A 348 17.84 16.64 -4.15
N PRO A 349 18.50 17.21 -5.18
CA PRO A 349 19.55 16.51 -5.91
C PRO A 349 20.83 16.43 -5.08
N GLY A 350 21.64 15.42 -5.36
CA GLY A 350 22.96 15.21 -4.76
C GLY A 350 23.95 14.65 -5.78
N VAL A 351 25.24 14.88 -5.53
CA VAL A 351 26.34 14.30 -6.31
C VAL A 351 27.38 13.78 -5.34
N LEU A 352 27.85 12.56 -5.57
CA LEU A 352 28.88 11.91 -4.76
C LEU A 352 29.80 11.05 -5.63
N THR A 353 30.97 10.73 -5.11
CA THR A 353 31.92 9.81 -5.75
C THR A 353 31.97 8.51 -4.97
N LEU A 354 32.00 7.36 -5.63
CA LEU A 354 32.10 6.03 -5.01
C LEU A 354 33.28 5.27 -5.61
N LYS A 355 34.10 4.63 -4.77
CA LYS A 355 35.07 3.65 -5.24
C LYS A 355 34.46 2.26 -5.21
N GLN A 356 34.43 1.57 -6.35
CA GLN A 356 33.91 0.21 -6.42
C GLN A 356 34.84 -0.78 -5.72
N ASP A 357 34.25 -1.69 -4.95
CA ASP A 357 34.96 -2.75 -4.24
C ASP A 357 34.32 -4.11 -4.54
N LEU A 358 34.81 -4.76 -5.60
CA LEU A 358 34.37 -6.10 -5.98
C LEU A 358 34.94 -7.21 -5.09
N HIS A 359 35.91 -6.91 -4.21
CA HIS A 359 36.53 -7.92 -3.35
C HIS A 359 35.61 -8.29 -2.19
N TYR A 360 35.15 -7.29 -1.45
CA TYR A 360 34.23 -7.50 -0.33
C TYR A 360 32.76 -7.32 -0.70
N TRP A 361 32.48 -6.57 -1.77
CA TRP A 361 31.12 -6.19 -2.17
C TRP A 361 30.85 -6.47 -3.66
N PRO A 362 30.92 -7.74 -4.10
CA PRO A 362 30.62 -8.08 -5.49
C PRO A 362 29.21 -7.62 -5.86
N THR A 363 29.04 -7.25 -7.13
CA THR A 363 27.73 -6.85 -7.65
C THR A 363 26.95 -8.13 -7.96
N TRP A 364 25.77 -8.25 -7.37
CA TRP A 364 24.88 -9.38 -7.61
C TRP A 364 23.44 -8.92 -7.61
N GLU A 365 22.59 -9.66 -8.30
CA GLU A 365 21.14 -9.47 -8.26
C GLU A 365 20.44 -10.71 -7.72
N LEU A 366 19.29 -10.49 -7.09
CA LEU A 366 18.31 -11.52 -6.80
C LEU A 366 17.08 -11.23 -7.67
N ARG A 367 16.63 -12.24 -8.41
CA ARG A 367 15.38 -12.22 -9.17
C ARG A 367 14.46 -13.31 -8.66
N PHE A 368 13.20 -12.97 -8.42
CA PHE A 368 12.17 -13.92 -8.10
C PHE A 368 11.72 -14.60 -9.40
N ASP A 369 11.79 -15.93 -9.39
CA ASP A 369 11.25 -16.78 -10.43
C ASP A 369 9.86 -17.22 -9.98
N PRO A 370 8.78 -16.67 -10.58
CA PRO A 370 7.42 -16.96 -10.14
C PRO A 370 6.92 -18.34 -10.60
N GLU A 371 7.56 -18.98 -11.59
CA GLU A 371 7.20 -20.34 -12.04
C GLU A 371 7.69 -21.41 -11.06
N ALA A 372 8.88 -21.22 -10.51
CA ALA A 372 9.47 -22.12 -9.52
C ALA A 372 9.27 -21.64 -8.06
N ALA A 373 8.71 -20.44 -7.86
CA ALA A 373 8.55 -19.79 -6.56
C ALA A 373 9.85 -19.69 -5.74
N ILE A 374 10.98 -19.46 -6.42
CA ILE A 374 12.31 -19.35 -5.81
C ILE A 374 12.99 -18.03 -6.17
N TRP A 375 13.85 -17.57 -5.28
CA TRP A 375 14.77 -16.48 -5.58
C TRP A 375 16.07 -17.03 -6.17
N ARG A 376 16.45 -16.53 -7.35
CA ARG A 376 17.71 -16.87 -8.01
C ARG A 376 18.71 -15.74 -7.83
N ARG A 377 19.92 -16.09 -7.38
CA ARG A 377 21.04 -15.16 -7.30
C ARG A 377 21.89 -15.26 -8.55
N LYS A 378 22.21 -14.12 -9.16
CA LYS A 378 23.17 -14.00 -10.25
C LYS A 378 24.27 -13.02 -9.85
N THR A 379 25.52 -13.44 -9.93
CA THR A 379 26.64 -12.50 -9.83
C THR A 379 26.73 -11.73 -11.14
N ILE A 380 26.68 -10.42 -11.04
CA ILE A 380 26.74 -9.47 -12.14
C ILE A 380 28.20 -9.11 -12.43
N ARG A 381 28.95 -8.79 -11.37
CA ARG A 381 30.37 -8.45 -11.46
C ARG A 381 31.09 -8.93 -10.20
N GLY A 382 32.12 -9.73 -10.38
CA GLY A 382 33.07 -10.16 -9.34
C GLY A 382 34.48 -9.76 -9.73
N LEU A 383 35.44 -10.00 -8.83
CA LEU A 383 36.88 -9.86 -9.10
C LEU A 383 37.34 -10.76 -10.25
#